data_AF-A0A971KPR4-F1
#
_entry.id   AF-A0A971KPR4-F1
#
_cell.length_a   1.000
_cell.length_b   1.000
_cell.length_c   1.000
_cell.angle_alpha   90.00
_cell.angle_beta   90.00
_cell.angle_gamma   90.00
#
_symmetry.space_group_name_H-M   'P 1'
#
loop_
_entity.id
_entity.type
_entity.pdbx_description
1 polymer ?
#
loop_
_entity_poly.entity_id
_entity_poly.type
_entity_poly.pdbx_seq_one_letter_code
_entity_poly.pdbx_strand_id
1 'polypeptide(L)'
;VVTLNTPFFDSGELKIGGVTVHCWRAGGHGAQNFVTATENSCNPVFAILGAELLGAEKFYEYITKFGFGKPTGVDFPGEAGGLVPVPGQVKFGEVARWANVGFGQGIAVTPLQLLQAAATIANDGVALRPHFVREIRDKDGNLIKSFASQEGRQVLSSDVAKAFAGVMRSVVVNGSGGQAEIEGYRVAGKTGTAQVARTDGRGYGSERISSFVGFAPVDDPKIAGLVVLYHPKGQVYGGVIAAPVFSAVVEDALEHLGVKKRVDRPVSPKTTGTGERLSVVPNVRNYSRSEAEKLLRNAGLRSEVQGSGEIVLDQVPKPSAEVPIGTTVQLITEDWQSQVESRPLVEVPSVIGLSIRDAAEKLTRLGLRLQVTGSGAAVVQVPEAGTLVPEQATVQVKFE
;
A
#
# COMPACT_ATOMS: atom_id res chain seq x y z
N VAL A 1 -15.23 5.76 9.37
CA VAL A 1 -14.11 6.69 9.58
C VAL A 1 -13.61 7.17 8.24
N VAL A 2 -13.30 6.27 7.30
CA VAL A 2 -12.97 6.64 5.92
C VAL A 2 -13.70 5.75 4.92
N THR A 3 -13.73 6.20 3.66
CA THR A 3 -14.19 5.47 2.49
C THR A 3 -13.05 5.36 1.49
N LEU A 4 -13.20 4.56 0.43
CA LEU A 4 -12.20 4.44 -0.64
C LEU A 4 -11.85 5.79 -1.28
N ASN A 5 -12.80 6.72 -1.34
CA ASN A 5 -12.66 8.04 -1.96
C ASN A 5 -12.36 9.15 -0.95
N THR A 6 -12.16 8.85 0.34
CA THR A 6 -11.81 9.87 1.32
C THR A 6 -10.50 10.54 0.88
N PRO A 7 -10.49 11.87 0.70
CA PRO A 7 -9.32 12.56 0.19
C PRO A 7 -8.32 12.87 1.30
N PHE A 8 -7.05 12.90 0.94
CA PHE A 8 -5.90 13.19 1.79
C PHE A 8 -4.88 14.03 1.01
N PHE A 9 -4.00 14.71 1.73
CA PHE A 9 -2.86 15.40 1.13
C PHE A 9 -1.57 14.99 1.83
N ASP A 10 -0.57 14.62 1.04
CA ASP A 10 0.79 14.35 1.50
C ASP A 10 1.74 15.42 0.98
N SER A 11 2.16 16.32 1.87
CA SER A 11 3.18 17.35 1.61
C SER A 11 4.62 16.83 1.73
N GLY A 12 4.82 15.55 2.06
CA GLY A 12 6.11 14.92 2.28
C GLY A 12 6.45 14.70 3.74
N GLU A 13 5.81 15.44 4.65
CA GLU A 13 5.93 15.25 6.09
C GLU A 13 4.65 15.62 6.82
N LEU A 14 4.49 15.06 8.02
CA LEU A 14 3.41 15.37 8.94
C LEU A 14 3.98 15.61 10.33
N LYS A 15 3.65 16.76 10.93
CA LYS A 15 3.93 17.05 12.33
C LYS A 15 2.72 16.65 13.17
N ILE A 16 2.87 15.64 14.02
CA ILE A 16 1.77 15.07 14.80
C ILE A 16 2.27 14.59 16.15
N GLY A 17 1.56 14.93 17.24
CA GLY A 17 1.91 14.47 18.59
C GLY A 17 3.34 14.83 19.06
N GLY A 18 3.94 15.89 18.50
CA GLY A 18 5.31 16.31 18.81
C GLY A 18 6.41 15.58 18.03
N VAL A 19 6.07 14.74 17.05
CA VAL A 19 7.02 14.08 16.14
C VAL A 19 6.78 14.49 14.69
N THR A 20 7.80 14.36 13.84
CA THR A 20 7.68 14.51 12.39
C THR A 20 7.69 13.13 11.74
N VAL A 21 6.59 12.77 11.07
CA VAL A 21 6.46 11.56 10.25
C VAL A 21 6.79 11.93 8.82
N HIS A 22 7.88 11.41 8.28
CA HIS A 22 8.26 11.63 6.89
C HIS A 22 7.63 10.60 5.96
N CYS A 23 7.22 11.06 4.79
CA CYS A 23 6.94 10.19 3.65
C CYS A 23 8.26 9.66 3.07
N TRP A 24 8.21 8.50 2.41
CA TRP A 24 9.39 7.98 1.72
C TRP A 24 9.71 8.75 0.44
N ARG A 25 8.73 9.49 -0.12
CA ARG A 25 8.91 10.33 -1.30
C ARG A 25 9.14 11.78 -0.87
N ALA A 26 10.29 12.34 -1.25
CA ALA A 26 10.55 13.76 -1.04
C ALA A 26 9.52 14.66 -1.78
N GLY A 27 9.00 15.68 -1.09
CA GLY A 27 7.92 16.55 -1.58
C GLY A 27 6.52 15.95 -1.50
N GLY A 28 6.40 14.71 -1.00
CA GLY A 28 5.13 14.02 -0.80
C GLY A 28 4.48 13.55 -2.08
N HIS A 29 3.35 12.88 -1.93
CA HIS A 29 2.57 12.40 -3.05
C HIS A 29 1.43 13.33 -3.47
N GLY A 30 1.29 14.50 -2.82
CA GLY A 30 0.24 15.46 -3.09
C GLY A 30 -1.14 14.94 -2.73
N ALA A 31 -2.16 15.34 -3.50
CA ALA A 31 -3.54 14.95 -3.25
C ALA A 31 -3.79 13.48 -3.64
N GLN A 32 -4.39 12.72 -2.73
CA GLN A 32 -4.64 11.29 -2.87
C GLN A 32 -5.98 10.91 -2.24
N ASN A 33 -6.51 9.73 -2.57
CA ASN A 33 -7.56 9.11 -1.77
C ASN A 33 -7.00 7.93 -0.95
N PHE A 34 -7.84 7.25 -0.17
CA PHE A 34 -7.43 6.10 0.63
C PHE A 34 -6.76 4.98 -0.18
N VAL A 35 -7.28 4.70 -1.38
CA VAL A 35 -6.72 3.66 -2.27
C VAL A 35 -5.31 4.07 -2.70
N THR A 36 -5.13 5.27 -3.23
CA THR A 36 -3.85 5.78 -3.71
C THR A 36 -2.83 5.99 -2.59
N ALA A 37 -3.28 6.38 -1.39
CA ALA A 37 -2.42 6.42 -0.21
C ALA A 37 -1.91 5.02 0.18
N THR A 38 -2.75 3.99 0.00
CA THR A 38 -2.37 2.58 0.25
C THR A 38 -1.42 2.06 -0.82
N GLU A 39 -1.67 2.34 -2.10
CA GLU A 39 -0.77 2.04 -3.23
C GLU A 39 0.64 2.59 -3.01
N ASN A 40 0.70 3.84 -2.56
CA ASN A 40 1.93 4.58 -2.30
C ASN A 40 2.54 4.29 -0.93
N SER A 41 1.86 3.58 -0.04
CA SER A 41 2.35 3.34 1.33
C SER A 41 2.66 4.65 2.07
N CYS A 42 1.73 5.61 2.03
CA CYS A 42 1.96 6.97 2.52
C CYS A 42 1.92 7.07 4.05
N ASN A 43 3.08 7.12 4.71
CA ASN A 43 3.18 7.19 6.18
C ASN A 43 2.37 8.35 6.81
N PRO A 44 2.42 9.61 6.30
CA PRO A 44 1.59 10.70 6.80
C PRO A 44 0.08 10.38 6.88
N VAL A 45 -0.48 9.79 5.83
CA VAL A 45 -1.90 9.41 5.79
C VAL A 45 -2.21 8.36 6.86
N PHE A 46 -1.38 7.31 6.97
CA PHE A 46 -1.57 6.25 7.95
C PHE A 46 -1.35 6.71 9.39
N ALA A 47 -0.48 7.71 9.61
CA ALA A 47 -0.30 8.35 10.89
C ALA A 47 -1.56 9.12 11.36
N ILE A 48 -2.16 9.94 10.47
CA ILE A 48 -3.42 10.64 10.76
C ILE A 48 -4.55 9.62 11.00
N LEU A 49 -4.63 8.58 10.18
CA LEU A 49 -5.63 7.52 10.34
C LEU A 49 -5.55 6.87 11.73
N GLY A 50 -4.35 6.51 12.17
CA GLY A 50 -4.13 5.84 13.45
C GLY A 50 -4.33 6.76 14.65
N ALA A 51 -3.79 7.97 14.60
CA ALA A 51 -3.76 8.88 15.75
C ALA A 51 -5.05 9.71 15.91
N GLU A 52 -5.62 10.22 14.82
CA GLU A 52 -6.68 11.24 14.87
C GLU A 52 -8.03 10.71 14.39
N LEU A 53 -8.07 10.00 13.25
CA LEU A 53 -9.35 9.59 12.66
C LEU A 53 -9.95 8.34 13.32
N LEU A 54 -9.13 7.33 13.62
CA LEU A 54 -9.55 6.18 14.43
C LEU A 54 -9.43 6.50 15.93
N GLY A 55 -8.30 7.08 16.32
CA GLY A 55 -7.92 7.24 17.72
C GLY A 55 -7.44 5.94 18.37
N ALA A 56 -6.74 6.10 19.49
CA ALA A 56 -6.09 5.03 20.25
C ALA A 56 -7.00 3.82 20.55
N GLU A 57 -8.18 4.08 21.12
CA GLU A 57 -9.09 3.05 21.60
C GLU A 57 -9.62 2.16 20.48
N LYS A 58 -10.14 2.79 19.41
CA LYS A 58 -10.71 2.05 18.29
C LYS A 58 -9.64 1.32 17.50
N PHE A 59 -8.45 1.90 17.37
CA PHE A 59 -7.35 1.23 16.71
C PHE A 59 -6.88 0.01 17.53
N TYR A 60 -6.73 0.15 18.84
CA TYR A 60 -6.42 -0.96 19.74
C TYR A 60 -7.48 -2.08 19.68
N GLU A 61 -8.76 -1.72 19.67
CA GLU A 61 -9.88 -2.66 19.49
C GLU A 61 -9.70 -3.51 18.22
N TYR A 62 -9.39 -2.87 17.08
CA TYR A 62 -9.20 -3.62 15.83
C TYR A 62 -7.89 -4.43 15.82
N ILE A 63 -6.78 -3.90 16.33
CA ILE A 63 -5.51 -4.64 16.45
C ILE A 63 -5.71 -5.93 17.25
N THR A 64 -6.39 -5.84 18.39
CA THR A 64 -6.70 -7.00 19.23
C THR A 64 -7.74 -7.92 18.59
N LYS A 65 -8.73 -7.38 17.87
CA LYS A 65 -9.66 -8.18 17.05
C LYS A 65 -8.95 -8.91 15.91
N PHE A 66 -7.83 -8.43 15.38
CA PHE A 66 -7.01 -9.19 14.44
C PHE A 66 -6.14 -10.26 15.11
N GLY A 67 -6.10 -10.31 16.44
CA GLY A 67 -5.34 -11.30 17.21
C GLY A 67 -3.92 -10.86 17.57
N PHE A 68 -3.49 -9.65 17.18
CA PHE A 68 -2.18 -9.13 17.57
C PHE A 68 -2.08 -8.93 19.09
N GLY A 69 -0.89 -9.14 19.64
CA GLY A 69 -0.62 -9.05 21.07
C GLY A 69 -0.95 -10.33 21.85
N LYS A 70 -1.42 -11.39 21.17
CA LYS A 70 -1.70 -12.71 21.76
C LYS A 70 -1.20 -13.83 20.83
N PRO A 71 -0.75 -14.97 21.38
CA PRO A 71 -0.48 -16.15 20.56
C PRO A 71 -1.70 -16.49 19.68
N THR A 72 -1.48 -16.84 18.41
CA THR A 72 -2.52 -17.29 17.48
C THR A 72 -3.17 -18.60 17.92
N GLY A 73 -2.47 -19.35 18.77
CA GLY A 73 -2.89 -20.65 19.26
C GLY A 73 -2.50 -21.77 18.31
N VAL A 74 -1.53 -21.57 17.40
CA VAL A 74 -1.04 -22.67 16.57
C VAL A 74 -0.69 -23.89 17.42
N ASP A 75 -0.93 -25.09 16.90
CA ASP A 75 -0.59 -26.36 17.55
C ASP A 75 0.91 -26.68 17.48
N PHE A 76 1.74 -25.65 17.69
CA PHE A 76 3.19 -25.70 17.75
C PHE A 76 3.68 -24.92 18.98
N PRO A 77 4.61 -25.48 19.78
CA PRO A 77 5.05 -24.85 21.03
C PRO A 77 5.91 -23.59 20.80
N GLY A 78 5.99 -22.74 21.82
CA GLY A 78 6.92 -21.60 21.85
C GLY A 78 6.43 -20.34 21.13
N GLU A 79 5.13 -20.21 20.89
CA GLU A 79 4.56 -19.03 20.23
C GLU A 79 4.65 -17.76 21.09
N ALA A 80 5.23 -16.69 20.53
CA ALA A 80 5.25 -15.37 21.14
C ALA A 80 3.95 -14.60 20.87
N GLY A 81 3.52 -13.76 21.82
CA GLY A 81 2.33 -12.92 21.65
C GLY A 81 2.57 -11.61 20.88
N GLY A 82 3.82 -11.22 20.64
CA GLY A 82 4.14 -9.87 20.16
C GLY A 82 3.99 -8.80 21.26
N LEU A 83 4.12 -7.53 20.88
CA LEU A 83 4.03 -6.37 21.75
C LEU A 83 3.12 -5.31 21.13
N VAL A 84 1.92 -5.19 21.67
CA VAL A 84 0.91 -4.21 21.23
C VAL A 84 0.78 -3.08 22.26
N PRO A 85 0.88 -1.82 21.85
CA PRO A 85 0.49 -0.67 22.65
C PRO A 85 -0.92 -0.74 23.23
N VAL A 86 -1.05 -0.50 24.54
CA VAL A 86 -2.33 -0.31 25.21
C VAL A 86 -2.60 1.20 25.39
N PRO A 87 -3.79 1.71 25.02
CA PRO A 87 -4.20 3.09 25.26
C PRO A 87 -4.07 3.52 26.73
N GLY A 88 -3.76 4.80 26.98
CA GLY A 88 -3.69 5.37 28.32
C GLY A 88 -2.50 4.93 29.20
N GLN A 89 -1.62 4.03 28.71
CA GLN A 89 -0.47 3.53 29.48
C GLN A 89 0.78 4.42 29.41
N VAL A 90 0.71 5.57 28.73
CA VAL A 90 1.82 6.52 28.61
C VAL A 90 1.40 7.89 29.11
N LYS A 91 2.28 8.55 29.88
CA LYS A 91 2.01 9.89 30.44
C LYS A 91 2.08 11.00 29.39
N PHE A 92 2.92 10.81 28.36
CA PHE A 92 3.14 11.76 27.26
C PHE A 92 3.34 10.99 25.95
N GLY A 93 3.05 11.63 24.81
CA GLY A 93 3.35 11.09 23.48
C GLY A 93 2.38 10.02 22.97
N GLU A 94 1.17 9.91 23.53
CA GLU A 94 0.16 8.94 23.08
C GLU A 94 -0.20 9.13 21.60
N VAL A 95 -0.44 10.38 21.18
CA VAL A 95 -0.72 10.73 19.79
C VAL A 95 0.42 10.27 18.86
N ALA A 96 1.68 10.57 19.21
CA ALA A 96 2.84 10.14 18.44
C ALA A 96 2.99 8.60 18.39
N ARG A 97 2.67 7.91 19.49
CA ARG A 97 2.69 6.44 19.53
C ARG A 97 1.68 5.86 18.54
N TRP A 98 0.45 6.34 18.54
CA TRP A 98 -0.60 5.84 17.63
C TRP A 98 -0.39 6.29 16.18
N ALA A 99 0.25 7.44 15.96
CA ALA A 99 0.71 7.84 14.65
C ALA A 99 1.72 6.83 14.08
N ASN A 100 2.72 6.43 14.88
CA ASN A 100 3.69 5.40 14.49
C ASN A 100 3.04 4.03 14.23
N VAL A 101 2.12 3.61 15.12
CA VAL A 101 1.40 2.33 14.97
C VAL A 101 0.57 2.32 13.68
N GLY A 102 0.06 3.49 13.25
CA GLY A 102 -0.66 3.67 11.99
C GLY A 102 0.04 3.09 10.77
N PHE A 103 1.35 3.20 10.70
CA PHE A 103 2.18 2.64 9.63
C PHE A 103 3.07 1.48 10.10
N GLY A 104 2.74 0.86 11.23
CA GLY A 104 3.38 -0.38 11.72
C GLY A 104 4.68 -0.17 12.50
N GLN A 105 4.95 1.03 13.02
CA GLN A 105 6.08 1.30 13.92
C GLN A 105 5.62 1.40 15.38
N GLY A 106 6.49 1.02 16.33
CA GLY A 106 6.12 1.02 17.76
C GLY A 106 5.18 -0.12 18.19
N ILE A 107 4.98 -1.11 17.32
CA ILE A 107 4.27 -2.37 17.56
C ILE A 107 5.18 -3.52 17.08
N ALA A 108 5.18 -4.65 17.80
CA ALA A 108 5.87 -5.87 17.38
C ALA A 108 4.87 -7.01 17.21
N VAL A 109 4.92 -7.69 16.07
CA VAL A 109 4.04 -8.82 15.75
C VAL A 109 4.87 -9.99 15.26
N THR A 110 4.36 -11.21 15.41
CA THR A 110 5.00 -12.38 14.82
C THR A 110 4.64 -12.49 13.33
N PRO A 111 5.51 -13.12 12.50
CA PRO A 111 5.16 -13.40 11.11
C PRO A 111 3.84 -14.17 10.97
N LEU A 112 3.55 -15.10 11.90
CA LEU A 112 2.33 -15.89 11.88
C LEU A 112 1.08 -15.03 12.18
N GLN A 113 1.15 -14.08 13.11
CA GLN A 113 0.06 -13.12 13.34
C GLN A 113 -0.20 -12.25 12.11
N LEU A 114 0.86 -11.77 11.46
CA LEU A 114 0.72 -10.95 10.25
C LEU A 114 0.12 -11.74 9.08
N LEU A 115 0.54 -13.00 8.90
CA LEU A 115 -0.04 -13.91 7.92
C LEU A 115 -1.51 -14.22 8.23
N GLN A 116 -1.85 -14.45 9.50
CA GLN A 116 -3.24 -14.66 9.93
C GLN A 116 -4.12 -13.45 9.63
N ALA A 117 -3.63 -12.23 9.81
CA ALA A 117 -4.36 -11.01 9.47
C ALA A 117 -4.65 -10.92 7.96
N ALA A 118 -3.67 -11.23 7.10
CA ALA A 118 -3.88 -11.29 5.66
C ALA A 118 -4.84 -12.40 5.25
N ALA A 119 -4.71 -13.59 5.84
CA ALA A 119 -5.63 -14.70 5.64
C ALA A 119 -7.06 -14.37 6.09
N THR A 120 -7.23 -13.58 7.14
CA THR A 120 -8.53 -13.10 7.60
C THR A 120 -9.20 -12.22 6.54
N ILE A 121 -8.45 -11.34 5.87
CA ILE A 121 -8.97 -10.52 4.78
C ILE A 121 -9.34 -11.40 3.58
N ALA A 122 -8.47 -12.36 3.23
CA ALA A 122 -8.71 -13.31 2.15
C ALA A 122 -9.96 -14.19 2.39
N ASN A 123 -10.23 -14.53 3.66
CA ASN A 123 -11.32 -15.40 4.08
C ASN A 123 -12.56 -14.61 4.51
N ASP A 124 -12.97 -13.63 3.71
CA ASP A 124 -14.22 -12.86 3.92
C ASP A 124 -14.33 -12.19 5.31
N GLY A 125 -13.19 -11.84 5.92
CA GLY A 125 -13.12 -11.21 7.23
C GLY A 125 -13.20 -12.19 8.41
N VAL A 126 -13.14 -13.50 8.18
CA VAL A 126 -13.19 -14.54 9.22
C VAL A 126 -11.79 -15.01 9.56
N ALA A 127 -11.37 -14.76 10.80
CA ALA A 127 -10.09 -15.22 11.33
C ALA A 127 -10.18 -16.70 11.73
N LEU A 128 -9.29 -17.51 11.17
CA LEU A 128 -9.14 -18.93 11.51
C LEU A 128 -7.90 -19.14 12.38
N ARG A 129 -7.96 -20.15 13.25
CA ARG A 129 -6.79 -20.63 13.99
C ARG A 129 -5.84 -21.34 13.01
N PRO A 130 -4.55 -20.94 12.92
CA PRO A 130 -3.58 -21.66 12.11
C PRO A 130 -3.28 -23.04 12.73
N HIS A 131 -3.03 -24.02 11.87
CA HIS A 131 -2.62 -25.37 12.25
C HIS A 131 -1.37 -25.76 11.47
N PHE A 132 -0.38 -26.29 12.18
CA PHE A 132 0.80 -26.92 11.61
C PHE A 132 0.55 -28.41 11.32
N VAL A 133 -0.23 -29.08 12.18
CA VAL A 133 -0.54 -30.51 12.06
C VAL A 133 -1.87 -30.70 11.35
N ARG A 134 -1.90 -31.51 10.28
CA ARG A 134 -3.15 -31.89 9.59
C ARG A 134 -3.88 -33.02 10.31
N GLU A 135 -3.16 -34.09 10.61
CA GLU A 135 -3.68 -35.29 11.26
C GLU A 135 -2.57 -36.07 11.94
N ILE A 136 -2.94 -36.88 12.93
CA ILE A 136 -2.09 -37.83 13.62
C ILE A 136 -2.62 -39.22 13.30
N ARG A 137 -1.72 -40.11 12.84
CA ARG A 137 -2.00 -41.52 12.56
C ARG A 137 -1.17 -42.43 13.46
N ASP A 138 -1.70 -43.61 13.74
CA ASP A 138 -0.93 -44.66 14.42
C ASP A 138 0.07 -45.34 13.45
N LYS A 139 0.83 -46.31 13.98
CA LYS A 139 1.80 -47.09 13.20
C LYS A 139 1.18 -47.93 12.07
N ASP A 140 -0.12 -48.21 12.15
CA ASP A 140 -0.87 -49.01 11.19
C ASP A 140 -1.60 -48.13 10.16
N GLY A 141 -1.45 -46.80 10.27
CA GLY A 141 -2.05 -45.81 9.38
C GLY A 141 -3.46 -45.37 9.78
N ASN A 142 -4.00 -45.84 10.91
CA ASN A 142 -5.33 -45.45 11.36
C ASN A 142 -5.32 -44.01 11.88
N LEU A 143 -6.35 -43.24 11.53
CA LEU A 143 -6.52 -41.87 11.98
C LEU A 143 -6.81 -41.83 13.49
N ILE A 144 -5.91 -41.23 14.26
CA ILE A 144 -6.11 -40.97 15.71
C ILE A 144 -6.85 -39.64 15.89
N LYS A 145 -6.41 -38.60 15.18
CA LYS A 145 -6.94 -37.24 15.33
C LYS A 145 -6.72 -36.43 14.05
N SER A 146 -7.76 -35.75 13.58
CA SER A 146 -7.67 -34.74 12.53
C SER A 146 -7.83 -33.33 13.11
N PHE A 147 -7.10 -32.37 12.58
CA PHE A 147 -7.19 -30.96 12.96
C PHE A 147 -7.90 -30.21 11.83
N ALA A 148 -9.23 -30.26 11.83
CA ALA A 148 -10.03 -29.52 10.88
C ALA A 148 -10.12 -28.04 11.28
N SER A 149 -10.34 -27.15 10.30
CA SER A 149 -10.65 -25.74 10.58
C SER A 149 -11.86 -25.66 11.51
N GLN A 150 -11.66 -25.02 12.66
CA GLN A 150 -12.74 -24.71 13.60
C GLN A 150 -13.58 -23.54 13.08
N GLU A 151 -14.76 -23.33 13.66
CA GLU A 151 -15.55 -22.12 13.44
C GLU A 151 -14.66 -20.89 13.72
N GLY A 152 -14.48 -20.06 12.68
CA GLY A 152 -13.67 -18.86 12.77
C GLY A 152 -14.39 -17.72 13.49
N ARG A 153 -13.63 -16.67 13.80
CA ARG A 153 -14.17 -15.45 14.41
C ARG A 153 -14.29 -14.36 13.35
N GLN A 154 -15.49 -13.80 13.18
CA GLN A 154 -15.68 -12.65 12.30
C GLN A 154 -14.94 -11.41 12.87
N VAL A 155 -14.00 -10.87 12.09
CA VAL A 155 -13.22 -9.67 12.41
C VAL A 155 -13.71 -8.46 11.63
N LEU A 156 -13.95 -8.64 10.33
CA LEU A 156 -14.48 -7.64 9.39
C LEU A 156 -15.76 -8.18 8.78
N SER A 157 -16.69 -7.36 8.29
CA SER A 157 -17.74 -7.89 7.42
C SER A 157 -17.15 -8.38 6.08
N SER A 158 -17.81 -9.31 5.41
CA SER A 158 -17.38 -9.78 4.08
C SER A 158 -17.27 -8.62 3.08
N ASP A 159 -18.20 -7.65 3.11
CA ASP A 159 -18.13 -6.48 2.23
C ASP A 159 -16.88 -5.62 2.47
N VAL A 160 -16.50 -5.41 3.73
CA VAL A 160 -15.30 -4.66 4.09
C VAL A 160 -14.04 -5.45 3.68
N ALA A 161 -14.03 -6.76 3.92
CA ALA A 161 -12.93 -7.63 3.53
C ALA A 161 -12.72 -7.65 2.01
N LYS A 162 -13.80 -7.77 1.22
CA LYS A 162 -13.77 -7.72 -0.25
C LYS A 162 -13.35 -6.36 -0.79
N ALA A 163 -13.89 -5.28 -0.22
CA ALA A 163 -13.47 -3.92 -0.59
C ALA A 163 -11.97 -3.72 -0.33
N PHE A 164 -11.47 -4.18 0.82
CA PHE A 164 -10.06 -4.05 1.16
C PHE A 164 -9.16 -4.99 0.37
N ALA A 165 -9.62 -6.20 0.01
CA ALA A 165 -8.94 -7.07 -0.96
C ALA A 165 -8.77 -6.39 -2.32
N GLY A 166 -9.78 -5.61 -2.75
CA GLY A 166 -9.69 -4.74 -3.93
C GLY A 166 -8.62 -3.65 -3.79
N VAL A 167 -8.50 -3.03 -2.62
CA VAL A 167 -7.41 -2.06 -2.33
C VAL A 167 -6.04 -2.73 -2.39
N MET A 168 -5.88 -3.90 -1.75
CA MET A 168 -4.64 -4.68 -1.79
C MET A 168 -4.31 -5.17 -3.21
N ARG A 169 -5.33 -5.44 -4.05
CA ARG A 169 -5.13 -5.68 -5.48
C ARG A 169 -4.58 -4.43 -6.18
N SER A 170 -5.15 -3.26 -5.89
CA SER A 170 -4.68 -2.00 -6.47
C SER A 170 -3.23 -1.69 -6.12
N VAL A 171 -2.75 -2.09 -4.94
CA VAL A 171 -1.32 -1.97 -4.57
C VAL A 171 -0.42 -2.75 -5.53
N VAL A 172 -0.84 -3.93 -5.98
CA VAL A 172 -0.08 -4.72 -6.96
C VAL A 172 -0.21 -4.09 -8.35
N VAL A 173 -1.43 -3.76 -8.78
CA VAL A 173 -1.68 -3.24 -10.14
C VAL A 173 -1.12 -1.85 -10.37
N ASN A 174 -1.24 -0.94 -9.39
CA ASN A 174 -0.96 0.50 -9.55
C ASN A 174 0.13 1.01 -8.61
N GLY A 175 0.42 0.26 -7.55
CA GLY A 175 1.25 0.71 -6.44
C GLY A 175 2.63 0.07 -6.39
N SER A 176 3.15 0.03 -5.16
CA SER A 176 4.48 -0.52 -4.84
C SER A 176 4.59 -2.05 -4.93
N GLY A 177 3.50 -2.78 -5.17
CA GLY A 177 3.47 -4.24 -5.16
C GLY A 177 3.64 -4.92 -6.52
N GLY A 178 3.96 -4.19 -7.60
CA GLY A 178 3.88 -4.69 -8.98
C GLY A 178 4.64 -5.98 -9.29
N GLN A 179 5.76 -6.24 -8.61
CA GLN A 179 6.54 -7.47 -8.81
C GLN A 179 5.93 -8.72 -8.14
N ALA A 180 4.83 -8.57 -7.41
CA ALA A 180 4.07 -9.70 -6.87
C ALA A 180 3.00 -10.22 -7.83
N GLU A 181 2.79 -9.58 -8.99
CA GLU A 181 1.87 -10.08 -10.02
C GLU A 181 2.29 -11.47 -10.48
N ILE A 182 1.33 -12.36 -10.70
CA ILE A 182 1.54 -13.70 -11.27
C ILE A 182 0.66 -13.83 -12.51
N GLU A 183 1.25 -14.26 -13.62
CA GLU A 183 0.50 -14.44 -14.87
C GLU A 183 -0.61 -15.50 -14.68
N GLY A 184 -1.85 -15.11 -14.94
CA GLY A 184 -3.03 -15.97 -14.76
C GLY A 184 -3.56 -16.07 -13.33
N TYR A 185 -2.91 -15.46 -12.33
CA TYR A 185 -3.43 -15.36 -10.96
C TYR A 185 -3.40 -13.92 -10.45
N ARG A 186 -4.58 -13.35 -10.22
CA ARG A 186 -4.68 -11.99 -9.68
C ARG A 186 -4.25 -11.98 -8.21
N VAL A 187 -3.14 -11.31 -7.92
CA VAL A 187 -2.59 -11.20 -6.56
C VAL A 187 -3.10 -9.94 -5.86
N ALA A 188 -3.46 -10.08 -4.58
CA ALA A 188 -3.66 -8.96 -3.66
C ALA A 188 -2.57 -8.98 -2.60
N GLY A 189 -1.96 -7.83 -2.30
CA GLY A 189 -0.88 -7.80 -1.31
C GLY A 189 -0.45 -6.41 -0.89
N LYS A 190 0.51 -6.36 0.02
CA LYS A 190 1.11 -5.12 0.50
C LYS A 190 2.58 -5.31 0.82
N THR A 191 3.37 -4.33 0.40
CA THR A 191 4.79 -4.17 0.74
C THR A 191 4.96 -3.62 2.14
N GLY A 192 6.02 -4.04 2.84
CA GLY A 192 6.45 -3.47 4.10
C GLY A 192 7.96 -3.18 4.11
N THR A 193 8.33 -2.04 4.68
CA THR A 193 9.73 -1.65 4.94
C THR A 193 9.80 -1.10 6.35
N ALA A 194 10.13 -1.95 7.31
CA ALA A 194 10.18 -1.58 8.72
C ALA A 194 11.60 -1.19 9.14
N GLN A 195 11.71 -0.17 9.98
CA GLN A 195 12.96 0.19 10.64
C GLN A 195 13.19 -0.73 11.85
N VAL A 196 14.45 -1.07 12.12
CA VAL A 196 14.82 -1.91 13.27
C VAL A 196 15.16 -1.01 14.46
N ALA A 197 14.60 -1.32 15.64
CA ALA A 197 14.91 -0.59 16.87
C ALA A 197 16.39 -0.81 17.27
N ARG A 198 17.05 0.25 17.74
CA ARG A 198 18.43 0.16 18.22
C ARG A 198 18.48 -0.59 19.55
N THR A 199 19.52 -1.41 19.72
CA THR A 199 19.76 -2.17 20.96
C THR A 199 20.08 -1.27 22.16
N ASP A 200 20.51 -0.03 21.92
CA ASP A 200 20.75 0.99 22.95
C ASP A 200 19.48 1.72 23.42
N GLY A 201 18.30 1.33 22.90
CA GLY A 201 17.00 1.89 23.25
C GLY A 201 16.72 3.29 22.68
N ARG A 202 17.60 3.86 21.84
CA ARG A 202 17.46 5.23 21.33
C ARG A 202 16.95 5.28 19.90
N GLY A 203 15.69 4.88 19.70
CA GLY A 203 15.00 4.97 18.42
C GLY A 203 15.40 3.88 17.43
N TYR A 204 15.46 4.20 16.14
CA TYR A 204 15.64 3.23 15.06
C TYR A 204 17.03 3.33 14.40
N GLY A 205 17.56 2.19 13.97
CA GLY A 205 18.86 2.06 13.30
C GLY A 205 18.76 2.25 11.79
N SER A 206 19.88 2.04 11.09
CA SER A 206 19.95 2.00 9.62
C SER A 206 19.41 0.69 9.03
N GLU A 207 19.33 -0.37 9.85
CA GLU A 207 18.84 -1.67 9.42
C GLU A 207 17.34 -1.65 9.09
N ARG A 208 16.95 -2.53 8.16
CA ARG A 208 15.58 -2.63 7.67
C ARG A 208 15.11 -4.08 7.67
N ILE A 209 13.81 -4.25 7.80
CA ILE A 209 13.11 -5.51 7.53
C ILE A 209 12.18 -5.25 6.35
N SER A 210 12.38 -6.00 5.28
CA SER A 210 11.61 -5.88 4.04
C SER A 210 10.65 -7.04 3.95
N SER A 211 9.41 -6.77 3.60
CA SER A 211 8.39 -7.80 3.56
C SER A 211 7.38 -7.59 2.44
N PHE A 212 6.75 -8.68 2.04
CA PHE A 212 5.55 -8.69 1.22
C PHE A 212 4.56 -9.69 1.81
N VAL A 213 3.33 -9.25 2.06
CA VAL A 213 2.23 -10.09 2.51
C VAL A 213 1.09 -10.01 1.51
N GLY A 214 0.47 -11.13 1.20
CA GLY A 214 -0.61 -11.17 0.23
C GLY A 214 -1.30 -12.51 0.15
N PHE A 215 -2.24 -12.60 -0.78
CA PHE A 215 -2.97 -13.82 -1.09
C PHE A 215 -3.38 -13.86 -2.55
N ALA A 216 -3.58 -15.07 -3.07
CA ALA A 216 -4.04 -15.28 -4.42
C ALA A 216 -4.84 -16.59 -4.58
N PRO A 217 -5.68 -16.66 -5.63
CA PRO A 217 -6.21 -15.54 -6.42
C PRO A 217 -7.10 -14.60 -5.58
N VAL A 218 -7.15 -13.30 -5.87
CA VAL A 218 -7.93 -12.33 -5.07
C VAL A 218 -9.44 -12.62 -5.05
N ASP A 219 -9.96 -13.21 -6.13
CA ASP A 219 -11.38 -13.53 -6.29
C ASP A 219 -11.83 -14.85 -5.66
N ASP A 220 -10.91 -15.80 -5.51
CA ASP A 220 -11.16 -17.08 -4.86
C ASP A 220 -9.88 -17.51 -4.14
N PRO A 221 -9.54 -16.87 -3.01
CA PRO A 221 -8.24 -17.06 -2.36
C PRO A 221 -8.00 -18.51 -1.94
N LYS A 222 -6.89 -19.09 -2.41
CA LYS A 222 -6.45 -20.44 -2.04
C LYS A 222 -5.22 -20.44 -1.15
N ILE A 223 -4.36 -19.43 -1.30
CA ILE A 223 -3.12 -19.29 -0.55
C ILE A 223 -2.98 -17.86 -0.05
N ALA A 224 -2.63 -17.70 1.23
CA ALA A 224 -2.04 -16.49 1.77
C ALA A 224 -0.55 -16.76 2.03
N GLY A 225 0.30 -15.77 1.75
CA GLY A 225 1.75 -15.88 1.90
C GLY A 225 2.35 -14.62 2.53
N LEU A 226 3.47 -14.82 3.21
CA LEU A 226 4.28 -13.76 3.80
C LEU A 226 5.74 -14.07 3.55
N VAL A 227 6.46 -13.13 2.94
CA VAL A 227 7.91 -13.14 2.83
C VAL A 227 8.47 -12.04 3.72
N VAL A 228 9.43 -12.38 4.58
CA VAL A 228 10.14 -11.43 5.45
C VAL A 228 11.64 -11.63 5.26
N LEU A 229 12.32 -10.55 4.91
CA LEU A 229 13.77 -10.51 4.72
C LEU A 229 14.37 -9.60 5.78
N TYR A 230 15.16 -10.19 6.68
CA TYR A 230 15.83 -9.49 7.77
C TYR A 230 17.19 -8.97 7.30
N HIS A 231 17.47 -7.69 7.57
CA HIS A 231 18.77 -7.06 7.29
C HIS A 231 19.25 -7.24 5.83
N PRO A 232 18.40 -6.99 4.80
CA PRO A 232 18.82 -7.15 3.42
C PRO A 232 19.95 -6.15 3.10
N LYS A 233 20.96 -6.61 2.35
CA LYS A 233 22.06 -5.78 1.88
C LYS A 233 21.72 -5.20 0.50
N GLY A 234 21.94 -3.91 0.30
CA GLY A 234 21.64 -3.23 -0.97
C GLY A 234 20.22 -2.66 -1.01
N GLN A 235 19.38 -3.15 -1.93
CA GLN A 235 18.00 -2.68 -2.06
C GLN A 235 17.15 -3.11 -0.86
N VAL A 236 16.46 -2.16 -0.22
CA VAL A 236 15.71 -2.38 1.03
C VAL A 236 14.19 -2.33 0.86
N TYR A 237 13.68 -2.00 -0.33
CA TYR A 237 12.25 -1.91 -0.55
C TYR A 237 11.62 -3.30 -0.67
N GLY A 238 10.62 -3.60 0.17
CA GLY A 238 9.92 -4.90 0.13
C GLY A 238 9.33 -5.25 -1.25
N GLY A 239 8.93 -4.24 -2.03
CA GLY A 239 8.44 -4.42 -3.40
C GLY A 239 9.50 -4.84 -4.43
N VAL A 240 10.79 -4.69 -4.11
CA VAL A 240 11.91 -5.06 -5.00
C VAL A 240 12.45 -6.45 -4.67
N ILE A 241 12.50 -6.82 -3.39
CA ILE A 241 13.18 -8.04 -2.95
C ILE A 241 12.25 -9.12 -2.38
N ALA A 242 11.16 -8.74 -1.70
CA ALA A 242 10.24 -9.72 -1.11
C ALA A 242 9.09 -10.08 -2.07
N ALA A 243 8.61 -9.13 -2.88
CA ALA A 243 7.52 -9.34 -3.83
C ALA A 243 7.84 -10.39 -4.92
N PRO A 244 9.03 -10.41 -5.56
CA PRO A 244 9.38 -11.47 -6.52
C PRO A 244 9.44 -12.86 -5.89
N VAL A 245 9.97 -12.96 -4.67
CA VAL A 245 10.05 -14.24 -3.94
C VAL A 245 8.64 -14.73 -3.61
N PHE A 246 7.75 -13.82 -3.19
CA PHE A 246 6.34 -14.15 -2.98
C PHE A 246 5.71 -14.67 -4.28
N SER A 247 5.90 -13.97 -5.41
CA SER A 247 5.33 -14.35 -6.71
C SER A 247 5.75 -15.77 -7.10
N ALA A 248 7.05 -16.07 -7.08
CA ALA A 248 7.58 -17.37 -7.45
C ALA A 248 7.07 -18.51 -6.55
N VAL A 249 7.06 -18.32 -5.22
CA VAL A 249 6.63 -19.36 -4.28
C VAL A 249 5.11 -19.59 -4.36
N VAL A 250 4.32 -18.53 -4.48
CA VAL A 250 2.86 -18.64 -4.56
C VAL A 250 2.41 -19.20 -5.91
N GLU A 251 3.09 -18.87 -7.01
CA GLU A 251 2.82 -19.48 -8.32
C GLU A 251 3.01 -21.00 -8.28
N ASP A 252 4.18 -21.47 -7.84
CA ASP A 252 4.50 -22.89 -7.73
C ASP A 252 3.50 -23.62 -6.81
N ALA A 253 3.16 -23.01 -5.67
CA ALA A 253 2.20 -23.59 -4.74
C ALA A 253 0.78 -23.67 -5.34
N LEU A 254 0.32 -22.65 -6.09
CA LEU A 254 -0.98 -22.67 -6.75
C LEU A 254 -1.05 -23.72 -7.87
N GLU A 255 0.02 -23.85 -8.65
CA GLU A 255 0.15 -24.90 -9.67
C GLU A 255 0.13 -26.29 -9.03
N HIS A 256 0.87 -26.49 -7.93
CA HIS A 256 0.86 -27.73 -7.17
C HIS A 256 -0.53 -28.09 -6.61
N LEU A 257 -1.29 -27.08 -6.16
CA LEU A 257 -2.68 -27.26 -5.71
C LEU A 257 -3.67 -27.49 -6.86
N GLY A 258 -3.23 -27.42 -8.12
CA GLY A 258 -4.09 -27.59 -9.29
C GLY A 258 -5.07 -26.44 -9.50
N VAL A 259 -4.78 -25.25 -8.95
CA VAL A 259 -5.57 -24.05 -9.20
C VAL A 259 -5.42 -23.70 -10.68
N LYS A 260 -6.53 -23.39 -11.35
CA LYS A 260 -6.49 -23.10 -12.78
C LYS A 260 -6.07 -21.65 -13.01
N LYS A 261 -5.04 -21.43 -13.83
CA LYS A 261 -4.72 -20.10 -14.36
C LYS A 261 -5.93 -19.55 -15.10
N ARG A 262 -6.25 -18.28 -14.85
CA ARG A 262 -7.21 -17.55 -15.66
C ARG A 262 -6.61 -17.34 -17.03
N VAL A 263 -7.40 -17.62 -18.07
CA VAL A 263 -7.11 -17.12 -19.41
C VAL A 263 -7.64 -15.70 -19.47
N ASP A 264 -6.96 -14.78 -18.80
CA ASP A 264 -7.24 -13.37 -19.01
C ASP A 264 -6.81 -13.08 -20.46
N ARG A 265 -7.78 -12.78 -21.34
CA ARG A 265 -7.44 -12.32 -22.69
C ARG A 265 -6.51 -11.11 -22.51
N PRO A 266 -5.32 -11.07 -23.13
CA PRO A 266 -4.53 -9.85 -23.12
C PRO A 266 -5.44 -8.71 -23.55
N VAL A 267 -5.42 -7.60 -22.83
CA VAL A 267 -6.19 -6.40 -23.18
C VAL A 267 -5.76 -6.04 -24.59
N SER A 268 -6.55 -6.47 -25.57
CA SER A 268 -6.25 -6.23 -26.97
C SER A 268 -6.36 -4.72 -27.16
N PRO A 269 -5.46 -4.08 -27.91
CA PRO A 269 -5.52 -2.65 -28.15
C PRO A 269 -6.93 -2.26 -28.56
N LYS A 270 -7.61 -1.47 -27.72
CA LYS A 270 -8.93 -0.97 -28.10
C LYS A 270 -8.70 0.01 -29.23
N THR A 271 -9.39 -0.23 -30.35
CA THR A 271 -9.46 0.75 -31.43
C THR A 271 -10.60 1.68 -31.07
N THR A 272 -10.29 2.96 -30.84
CA THR A 272 -11.33 3.97 -30.62
C THR A 272 -12.16 4.13 -31.90
N GLY A 273 -13.34 4.74 -31.79
CA GLY A 273 -14.16 5.10 -32.97
C GLY A 273 -13.44 6.01 -33.98
N THR A 274 -12.29 6.58 -33.60
CA THR A 274 -11.41 7.43 -34.44
C THR A 274 -10.27 6.65 -35.11
N GLY A 275 -10.14 5.34 -34.87
CA GLY A 275 -9.08 4.50 -35.45
C GLY A 275 -7.75 4.51 -34.68
N GLU A 276 -7.66 5.24 -33.56
CA GLU A 276 -6.48 5.24 -32.71
C GLU A 276 -6.39 3.95 -31.90
N ARG A 277 -5.19 3.37 -31.86
CA ARG A 277 -4.90 2.21 -31.02
C ARG A 277 -4.41 2.68 -29.66
N LEU A 278 -5.14 2.29 -28.62
CA LEU A 278 -4.76 2.57 -27.24
C LEU A 278 -4.02 1.39 -26.62
N SER A 279 -3.12 1.71 -25.70
CA SER A 279 -2.43 0.77 -24.82
C SER A 279 -2.65 1.16 -23.36
N VAL A 280 -2.62 0.16 -22.48
CA VAL A 280 -2.70 0.36 -21.04
C VAL A 280 -1.27 0.48 -20.50
N VAL A 281 -0.98 1.54 -19.77
CA VAL A 281 0.34 1.75 -19.17
C VAL A 281 0.60 0.68 -18.10
N PRO A 282 1.62 -0.18 -18.24
CA PRO A 282 1.95 -1.18 -17.23
C PRO A 282 2.55 -0.54 -15.98
N ASN A 283 2.43 -1.23 -14.84
CA ASN A 283 3.15 -0.86 -13.63
C ASN A 283 4.59 -1.35 -13.69
N VAL A 284 5.51 -0.39 -13.79
CA VAL A 284 6.95 -0.65 -13.86
C VAL A 284 7.70 -0.14 -12.63
N ARG A 285 6.98 0.24 -11.56
CA ARG A 285 7.59 0.60 -10.28
C ARG A 285 8.31 -0.61 -9.66
N ASN A 286 9.43 -0.35 -9.00
CA ASN A 286 10.33 -1.32 -8.39
C ASN A 286 11.10 -2.25 -9.34
N TYR A 287 10.86 -2.16 -10.66
CA TYR A 287 11.68 -2.84 -11.66
C TYR A 287 12.99 -2.10 -11.93
N SER A 288 13.99 -2.84 -12.42
CA SER A 288 15.18 -2.21 -13.01
C SER A 288 14.80 -1.41 -14.25
N ARG A 289 15.62 -0.42 -14.63
CA ARG A 289 15.42 0.36 -15.86
C ARG A 289 15.26 -0.56 -17.06
N SER A 290 16.17 -1.51 -17.22
CA SER A 290 16.16 -2.43 -18.37
C SER A 290 14.85 -3.24 -18.47
N GLU A 291 14.36 -3.76 -17.35
CA GLU A 291 13.10 -4.51 -17.30
C GLU A 291 11.89 -3.61 -17.54
N ALA A 292 11.86 -2.43 -16.92
CA ALA A 292 10.80 -1.44 -17.10
C ALA A 292 10.65 -1.03 -18.57
N GLU A 293 11.77 -0.72 -19.24
CA GLU A 293 11.76 -0.39 -20.65
C GLU A 293 11.30 -1.57 -21.52
N LYS A 294 11.67 -2.81 -21.17
CA LYS A 294 11.21 -4.01 -21.88
C LYS A 294 9.69 -4.18 -21.76
N LEU A 295 9.14 -4.00 -20.55
CA LEU A 295 7.70 -4.07 -20.30
C LEU A 295 6.94 -2.98 -21.10
N LEU A 296 7.46 -1.74 -21.10
CA LEU A 296 6.88 -0.63 -21.86
C LEU A 296 6.93 -0.88 -23.38
N ARG A 297 8.06 -1.36 -23.90
CA ARG A 297 8.20 -1.72 -25.33
C ARG A 297 7.21 -2.82 -25.73
N ASN A 298 7.03 -3.83 -24.89
CA ASN A 298 6.05 -4.90 -25.14
C ASN A 298 4.61 -4.37 -25.17
N ALA A 299 4.31 -3.31 -24.40
CA ALA A 299 3.04 -2.60 -24.43
C ALA A 299 2.93 -1.58 -25.58
N GLY A 300 3.93 -1.46 -26.47
CA GLY A 300 3.94 -0.49 -27.56
C GLY A 300 4.18 0.96 -27.11
N LEU A 301 4.79 1.16 -25.94
CA LEU A 301 5.10 2.47 -25.36
C LEU A 301 6.60 2.77 -25.45
N ARG A 302 6.96 4.05 -25.35
CA ARG A 302 8.34 4.52 -25.25
C ARG A 302 8.68 4.85 -23.81
N SER A 303 9.97 4.96 -23.50
CA SER A 303 10.45 5.29 -22.16
C SER A 303 11.47 6.43 -22.21
N GLU A 304 11.43 7.31 -21.22
CA GLU A 304 12.44 8.33 -20.98
C GLU A 304 12.80 8.30 -19.49
N VAL A 305 14.10 8.24 -19.17
CA VAL A 305 14.56 8.11 -17.79
C VAL A 305 14.91 9.48 -17.22
N GLN A 306 14.39 9.76 -16.03
CA GLN A 306 14.75 10.91 -15.21
C GLN A 306 15.48 10.43 -13.95
N GLY A 307 16.72 10.90 -13.78
CA GLY A 307 17.63 10.48 -12.70
C GLY A 307 18.65 9.43 -13.15
N SER A 308 19.65 9.16 -12.29
CA SER A 308 20.72 8.19 -12.56
C SER A 308 20.54 6.83 -11.88
N GLY A 309 19.49 6.66 -11.06
CA GLY A 309 19.19 5.44 -10.34
C GLY A 309 18.83 4.25 -11.24
N GLU A 310 19.03 3.03 -10.75
CA GLU A 310 18.75 1.79 -11.50
C GLU A 310 17.32 1.28 -11.32
N ILE A 311 16.65 1.65 -10.23
CA ILE A 311 15.29 1.20 -9.91
C ILE A 311 14.29 2.31 -10.20
N VAL A 312 13.19 1.97 -10.86
CA VAL A 312 12.08 2.90 -11.09
C VAL A 312 11.30 3.10 -9.79
N LEU A 313 11.34 4.31 -9.24
CA LEU A 313 10.61 4.69 -8.02
C LEU A 313 9.19 5.16 -8.33
N ASP A 314 9.04 5.88 -9.44
CA ASP A 314 7.76 6.39 -9.92
C ASP A 314 7.72 6.46 -11.46
N GLN A 315 6.53 6.57 -12.03
CA GLN A 315 6.31 6.71 -13.46
C GLN A 315 5.20 7.72 -13.78
N VAL A 316 5.29 8.32 -14.97
CA VAL A 316 4.26 9.18 -15.54
C VAL A 316 4.13 8.89 -17.04
N PRO A 317 2.94 8.56 -17.58
CA PRO A 317 1.66 8.40 -16.91
C PRO A 317 1.62 7.25 -15.89
N LYS A 318 0.63 7.29 -14.99
CA LYS A 318 0.44 6.29 -13.95
C LYS A 318 0.00 4.94 -14.54
N PRO A 319 0.25 3.81 -13.84
CA PRO A 319 -0.24 2.52 -14.29
C PRO A 319 -1.76 2.51 -14.49
N SER A 320 -2.23 1.62 -15.35
CA SER A 320 -3.63 1.48 -15.76
C SER A 320 -4.22 2.66 -16.56
N ALA A 321 -3.46 3.73 -16.81
CA ALA A 321 -3.88 4.78 -17.74
C ALA A 321 -3.98 4.22 -19.18
N GLU A 322 -5.04 4.55 -19.90
CA GLU A 322 -5.17 4.26 -21.34
C GLU A 322 -4.54 5.42 -22.13
N VAL A 323 -3.54 5.12 -22.96
CA VAL A 323 -2.80 6.11 -23.75
C VAL A 323 -2.61 5.65 -25.20
N PRO A 324 -2.41 6.57 -26.17
CA PRO A 324 -2.04 6.18 -27.52
C PRO A 324 -0.76 5.33 -27.58
N ILE A 325 -0.71 4.36 -28.49
CA ILE A 325 0.53 3.63 -28.79
C ILE A 325 1.63 4.62 -29.17
N GLY A 326 2.84 4.40 -28.65
CA GLY A 326 4.00 5.26 -28.87
C GLY A 326 4.15 6.41 -27.88
N THR A 327 3.19 6.62 -26.95
CA THR A 327 3.34 7.56 -25.84
C THR A 327 4.61 7.25 -25.04
N THR A 328 5.38 8.29 -24.70
CA THR A 328 6.54 8.21 -23.82
C THR A 328 6.12 8.18 -22.36
N VAL A 329 6.55 7.16 -21.63
CA VAL A 329 6.43 7.04 -20.18
C VAL A 329 7.73 7.51 -19.55
N GLN A 330 7.65 8.54 -18.72
CA GLN A 330 8.77 9.01 -17.90
C GLN A 330 8.99 8.06 -16.71
N LEU A 331 10.22 7.58 -16.56
CA LEU A 331 10.68 6.72 -15.47
C LEU A 331 11.51 7.53 -14.49
N ILE A 332 11.02 7.70 -13.26
CA ILE A 332 11.69 8.46 -12.22
C ILE A 332 12.48 7.48 -11.36
N THR A 333 13.81 7.62 -11.34
CA THR A 333 14.71 6.62 -10.73
C THR A 333 15.46 7.12 -9.49
N GLU A 334 15.31 8.40 -9.17
CA GLU A 334 15.92 9.01 -8.00
C GLU A 334 14.87 9.68 -7.14
N ASP A 335 14.99 9.48 -5.83
CA ASP A 335 14.22 10.22 -4.85
C ASP A 335 14.81 11.63 -4.81
N TRP A 336 13.93 12.63 -4.87
CA TRP A 336 14.27 14.05 -4.98
C TRP A 336 14.85 14.64 -3.68
N GLN A 337 15.57 13.84 -2.88
CA GLN A 337 16.24 14.28 -1.66
C GLN A 337 17.34 15.33 -1.89
N SER A 338 17.67 15.69 -3.14
CA SER A 338 18.69 16.70 -3.46
C SER A 338 18.18 17.95 -4.20
N GLN A 339 16.87 18.11 -4.47
CA GLN A 339 16.37 19.29 -5.20
C GLN A 339 15.03 19.89 -4.71
N VAL A 340 14.36 19.33 -3.70
CA VAL A 340 13.06 19.85 -3.20
C VAL A 340 13.20 20.81 -2.01
N GLU A 341 14.36 20.90 -1.37
CA GLU A 341 14.63 21.92 -0.33
C GLU A 341 14.64 23.38 -0.87
N SER A 342 14.49 23.60 -2.18
CA SER A 342 14.60 24.93 -2.79
C SER A 342 13.31 25.52 -3.33
N ARG A 343 12.15 24.83 -3.27
CA ARG A 343 10.90 25.40 -3.76
C ARG A 343 10.25 26.27 -2.67
N PRO A 344 9.93 27.54 -2.96
CA PRO A 344 9.19 28.37 -2.02
C PRO A 344 7.84 27.71 -1.71
N LEU A 345 7.50 27.68 -0.42
CA LEU A 345 6.20 27.23 0.03
C LEU A 345 5.17 28.33 -0.23
N VAL A 346 4.02 27.91 -0.74
CA VAL A 346 2.87 28.75 -1.05
C VAL A 346 1.71 28.30 -0.17
N GLU A 347 1.03 29.27 0.44
CA GLU A 347 -0.19 29.00 1.20
C GLU A 347 -1.37 28.75 0.25
N VAL A 348 -2.05 27.62 0.41
CA VAL A 348 -3.20 27.25 -0.41
C VAL A 348 -4.37 28.18 -0.09
N PRO A 349 -4.94 28.91 -1.07
CA PRO A 349 -6.09 29.76 -0.82
C PRO A 349 -7.36 28.94 -0.69
N SER A 350 -8.38 29.49 -0.01
CA SER A 350 -9.73 28.95 -0.14
C SER A 350 -10.28 29.22 -1.54
N VAL A 351 -10.74 28.16 -2.21
CA VAL A 351 -11.47 28.21 -3.49
C VAL A 351 -12.92 27.79 -3.34
N ILE A 352 -13.37 27.47 -2.12
CA ILE A 352 -14.75 27.07 -1.84
C ILE A 352 -15.73 28.17 -2.27
N GLY A 353 -16.80 27.77 -2.97
CA GLY A 353 -17.81 28.66 -3.54
C GLY A 353 -17.44 29.29 -4.88
N LEU A 354 -16.20 29.12 -5.36
CA LEU A 354 -15.78 29.65 -6.66
C LEU A 354 -16.20 28.75 -7.82
N SER A 355 -16.37 29.35 -9.01
CA SER A 355 -16.48 28.60 -10.26
C SER A 355 -15.15 27.92 -10.61
N ILE A 356 -15.17 26.90 -11.48
CA ILE A 356 -13.96 26.25 -11.98
C ILE A 356 -12.96 27.27 -12.52
N ARG A 357 -13.45 28.26 -13.27
CA ARG A 357 -12.62 29.32 -13.85
C ARG A 357 -11.97 30.19 -12.78
N ASP A 358 -12.76 30.69 -11.84
CA ASP A 358 -12.24 31.58 -10.78
C ASP A 358 -11.27 30.84 -9.86
N ALA A 359 -11.54 29.56 -9.56
CA ALA A 359 -10.65 28.69 -8.82
C ALA A 359 -9.33 28.49 -9.57
N ALA A 360 -9.38 28.21 -10.88
CA ALA A 360 -8.19 28.04 -11.70
C ALA A 360 -7.35 29.33 -11.76
N GLU A 361 -7.98 30.49 -11.97
CA GLU A 361 -7.31 31.80 -11.99
C GLU A 361 -6.69 32.15 -10.62
N LYS A 362 -7.36 31.80 -9.52
CA LYS A 362 -6.85 32.04 -8.16
C LYS A 362 -5.65 31.15 -7.82
N LEU A 363 -5.72 29.86 -8.16
CA LEU A 363 -4.63 28.91 -7.91
C LEU A 363 -3.42 29.16 -8.81
N THR A 364 -3.64 29.42 -10.10
CA THR A 364 -2.55 29.65 -11.06
C THR A 364 -1.74 30.90 -10.71
N ARG A 365 -2.39 31.96 -10.19
CA ARG A 365 -1.69 33.18 -9.72
C ARG A 365 -0.70 32.93 -8.58
N LEU A 366 -0.90 31.86 -7.82
CA LEU A 366 -0.03 31.44 -6.72
C LEU A 366 0.90 30.30 -7.14
N GLY A 367 0.99 30.00 -8.44
CA GLY A 367 1.82 28.89 -8.94
C GLY A 367 1.27 27.51 -8.59
N LEU A 368 -0.01 27.37 -8.21
CA LEU A 368 -0.65 26.09 -7.87
C LEU A 368 -1.42 25.53 -9.08
N ARG A 369 -1.50 24.20 -9.18
CA ARG A 369 -2.24 23.51 -10.26
C ARG A 369 -3.62 23.08 -9.76
N LEU A 370 -4.66 23.29 -10.57
CA LEU A 370 -6.01 22.81 -10.24
C LEU A 370 -6.25 21.42 -10.86
N GLN A 371 -6.71 20.47 -10.04
CA GLN A 371 -7.28 19.21 -10.51
C GLN A 371 -8.79 19.21 -10.24
N VAL A 372 -9.59 19.22 -11.30
CA VAL A 372 -11.05 19.36 -11.24
C VAL A 372 -11.73 17.99 -11.13
N THR A 373 -12.71 17.87 -10.25
CA THR A 373 -13.67 16.76 -10.24
C THR A 373 -15.09 17.32 -10.14
N GLY A 374 -16.00 16.94 -11.03
CA GLY A 374 -17.38 17.43 -11.04
C GLY A 374 -17.58 18.75 -11.81
N SER A 375 -18.71 19.41 -11.58
CA SER A 375 -19.13 20.63 -12.27
C SER A 375 -19.93 21.52 -11.32
N GLY A 376 -19.89 22.84 -11.48
CA GLY A 376 -20.63 23.77 -10.61
C GLY A 376 -19.70 24.62 -9.75
N ALA A 377 -20.04 24.81 -8.48
CA ALA A 377 -19.25 25.57 -7.53
C ALA A 377 -18.37 24.66 -6.67
N ALA A 378 -17.18 25.12 -6.29
CA ALA A 378 -16.27 24.34 -5.47
C ALA A 378 -16.86 24.07 -4.08
N VAL A 379 -17.03 22.80 -3.73
CA VAL A 379 -17.59 22.36 -2.44
C VAL A 379 -16.57 21.70 -1.52
N VAL A 380 -15.51 21.11 -2.09
CA VAL A 380 -14.42 20.46 -1.34
C VAL A 380 -13.11 20.79 -2.03
N GLN A 381 -12.07 21.09 -1.26
CA GLN A 381 -10.70 21.23 -1.76
C GLN A 381 -9.73 20.43 -0.91
N VAL A 382 -8.68 19.90 -1.53
CA VAL A 382 -7.54 19.26 -0.87
C VAL A 382 -6.27 19.64 -1.62
N PRO A 383 -5.26 20.26 -0.99
CA PRO A 383 -5.20 20.64 0.43
C PRO A 383 -6.24 21.67 0.88
N GLU A 384 -6.50 21.71 2.18
CA GLU A 384 -7.34 22.73 2.81
C GLU A 384 -6.68 24.12 2.72
N ALA A 385 -7.52 25.15 2.77
CA ALA A 385 -7.05 26.53 2.81
C ALA A 385 -6.12 26.76 4.01
N GLY A 386 -5.01 27.49 3.81
CA GLY A 386 -3.99 27.70 4.83
C GLY A 386 -2.88 26.64 4.87
N THR A 387 -3.01 25.54 4.12
CA THR A 387 -1.94 24.54 4.02
C THR A 387 -0.75 25.12 3.25
N LEU A 388 0.46 24.99 3.78
CA LEU A 388 1.68 25.34 3.05
C LEU A 388 2.10 24.19 2.13
N VAL A 389 2.22 24.46 0.84
CA VAL A 389 2.62 23.46 -0.16
C VAL A 389 3.73 24.00 -1.06
N PRO A 390 4.61 23.14 -1.62
CA PRO A 390 5.59 23.61 -2.60
C PRO A 390 4.92 24.25 -3.82
N GLU A 391 5.55 25.27 -4.40
CA GLU A 391 5.13 25.81 -5.69
C GLU A 391 4.95 24.69 -6.74
N GLN A 392 3.90 24.81 -7.55
CA GLN A 392 3.40 23.80 -8.51
C GLN A 392 2.67 22.61 -7.91
N ALA A 393 2.42 22.58 -6.59
CA ALA A 393 1.55 21.58 -6.00
C ALA A 393 0.14 21.59 -6.61
N THR A 394 -0.49 20.41 -6.63
CA THR A 394 -1.84 20.24 -7.18
C THR A 394 -2.87 20.31 -6.07
N VAL A 395 -3.88 21.17 -6.26
CA VAL A 395 -5.07 21.29 -5.43
C VAL A 395 -6.22 20.57 -6.14
N GLN A 396 -6.67 19.47 -5.56
CA GLN A 396 -7.88 18.77 -6.00
C GLN A 396 -9.11 19.49 -5.48
N VAL A 397 -10.04 19.82 -6.38
CA VAL A 397 -11.26 20.54 -6.03
C VAL A 397 -12.45 19.80 -6.62
N LYS A 398 -13.42 19.47 -5.75
CA LYS A 398 -14.71 18.91 -6.13
C LYS A 398 -15.69 20.06 -6.36
N PHE A 399 -16.38 20.02 -7.49
CA PHE A 399 -17.42 20.98 -7.88
C PHE A 399 -18.77 20.27 -7.96
N GLU A 400 -19.80 20.90 -7.40
CA GLU A 400 -21.20 20.43 -7.41
C GLU A 400 -22.18 21.54 -7.79
#